data_AF-A0A9D9M0G5-F1
#
_entry.id   AF-A0A9D9M0G5-F1
#
_cell.length_a   1.000
_cell.length_b   1.000
_cell.length_c   1.000
_cell.angle_alpha   90.00
_cell.angle_beta   90.00
_cell.angle_gamma   90.00
#
_symmetry.space_group_name_H-M   'P 1'
#
loop_
_entity.id
_entity.type
_entity.pdbx_description
1 polymer ?
#
loop_
_entity_poly.entity_id
_entity_poly.type
_entity_poly.pdbx_seq_one_letter_code
_entity_poly.pdbx_strand_id
1 'polypeptide(L)'
;MKFMNLRAKKRLSFLIASSLVLTNFNLAHAEDGHYGWDVDNNSIYVFNEDAIKTNASISDDNKTVEIKSFSQYDKIWSFYGGRGEQKQVEGYTLILNGVRERSDSTFRAYGGHSRDGVANGNTLKIYNDVLADKKNILSYVYGGVSEYKNAEFNSVKIEDSEISGNVYGGVSDRKNANSNTVEIYKTTIAKTVYGGHSASEANALDNDVKIIKSDVKNIYGGYVDGLKNIKIWGASDETNISKNNTVTLVESSAENVYGGRGKIVSENKIFLNNANITNNLAGADNVSQTVSGNELILLGADNYAKNIFNFDTIRFGDNAKLSWTKDATLLKADTFSGENVNLDVSNIALPGDFTEENLGEKMVLLDVSGGVNLSDFVFQNAVFSDADSFDLNNFKNFDIDVNFTPTHSISSEGTTITDTIKGKVDNIVFKNIAWKNSTPLIEKDDNFDYENAAVNTANINFTNVDTLTKNDKMILVENFGNTNNIAGDTYKIKTTLEGKGKAEIDDNKNLIFVIETDAKKNEPKIEIEEVTDDDYNEIVEEIKPKEEVKKEEIQPKEEAVEKEEIVSKDDDKQEII
;
A
#
# COMPACT_ATOMS: atom_id res chain seq x y z
N MET A 1 -41.37 -21.52 -80.75
CA MET A 1 -40.77 -21.74 -79.42
C MET A 1 -41.82 -21.35 -78.37
N LYS A 2 -42.71 -22.28 -78.02
CA LYS A 2 -42.75 -23.11 -76.79
C LYS A 2 -42.96 -22.32 -75.47
N PHE A 3 -44.24 -22.36 -75.04
CA PHE A 3 -44.86 -22.40 -73.69
C PHE A 3 -44.63 -21.23 -72.69
N MET A 4 -45.67 -20.48 -72.24
CA MET A 4 -46.72 -20.80 -71.22
C MET A 4 -46.10 -21.15 -69.83
N ASN A 5 -46.54 -20.68 -68.66
CA ASN A 5 -47.82 -20.14 -68.21
C ASN A 5 -47.72 -19.64 -66.74
N LEU A 6 -48.59 -18.69 -66.36
CA LEU A 6 -49.36 -18.56 -65.10
C LEU A 6 -48.69 -18.86 -63.72
N ARG A 7 -48.69 -17.87 -62.80
CA ARG A 7 -49.72 -17.64 -61.73
C ARG A 7 -49.17 -16.81 -60.56
N ALA A 8 -49.87 -15.75 -60.22
CA ALA A 8 -49.81 -15.10 -58.91
C ALA A 8 -50.49 -15.97 -57.83
N LYS A 9 -49.95 -16.01 -56.61
CA LYS A 9 -50.71 -16.07 -55.35
C LYS A 9 -49.83 -15.79 -54.12
N LYS A 10 -50.23 -14.76 -53.36
CA LYS A 10 -49.83 -14.41 -51.98
C LYS A 10 -49.74 -15.64 -51.05
N ARG A 11 -48.76 -15.66 -50.14
CA ARG A 11 -49.00 -15.93 -48.71
C ARG A 11 -48.09 -15.08 -47.82
N LEU A 12 -48.76 -14.54 -46.80
CA LEU A 12 -48.33 -13.70 -45.70
C LEU A 12 -47.74 -14.59 -44.58
N SER A 13 -46.86 -13.98 -43.76
CA SER A 13 -46.52 -14.35 -42.37
C SER A 13 -45.54 -15.52 -42.15
N PHE A 14 -44.35 -15.23 -41.62
CA PHE A 14 -44.09 -15.39 -40.17
C PHE A 14 -42.81 -14.63 -39.77
N LEU A 15 -42.98 -13.73 -38.81
CA LEU A 15 -41.94 -13.08 -38.04
C LEU A 15 -41.35 -14.15 -37.09
N ILE A 16 -40.07 -14.50 -37.24
CA ILE A 16 -39.27 -15.09 -36.16
C ILE A 16 -38.01 -14.23 -36.07
N ALA A 17 -37.88 -13.57 -34.93
CA ALA A 17 -36.77 -12.71 -34.59
C ALA A 17 -35.48 -13.53 -34.41
N SER A 18 -34.45 -13.20 -35.19
CA SER A 18 -33.06 -13.15 -34.75
C SER A 18 -32.28 -12.39 -35.82
N SER A 19 -31.76 -11.22 -35.48
CA SER A 19 -31.05 -10.30 -36.36
C SER A 19 -29.88 -10.97 -37.07
N LEU A 20 -30.01 -11.14 -38.39
CA LEU A 20 -28.87 -11.32 -39.29
C LEU A 20 -29.06 -10.31 -40.41
N VAL A 21 -28.50 -9.11 -40.24
CA VAL A 21 -28.38 -8.14 -41.32
C VAL A 21 -27.17 -8.57 -42.14
N LEU A 22 -27.38 -9.43 -43.14
CA LEU A 22 -26.45 -9.54 -44.27
C LEU A 22 -26.66 -8.30 -45.14
N THR A 23 -25.92 -7.23 -44.86
CA THR A 23 -25.65 -6.21 -45.89
C THR A 23 -24.54 -6.74 -46.79
N ASN A 24 -24.81 -6.84 -48.10
CA ASN A 24 -23.84 -7.23 -49.11
C ASN A 24 -22.61 -6.31 -49.04
N PHE A 25 -21.51 -6.80 -48.50
CA PHE A 25 -20.21 -6.15 -48.56
C PHE A 25 -19.36 -6.79 -49.66
N ASN A 26 -18.63 -5.99 -50.42
CA ASN A 26 -17.63 -6.48 -51.36
C ASN A 26 -16.54 -7.21 -50.57
N LEU A 27 -16.45 -8.53 -50.72
CA LEU A 27 -15.35 -9.34 -50.21
C LEU A 27 -14.10 -9.06 -51.07
N ALA A 28 -13.08 -8.46 -50.46
CA ALA A 28 -11.76 -8.38 -51.08
C ALA A 28 -11.07 -9.76 -50.91
N HIS A 29 -10.77 -10.43 -52.02
CA HIS A 29 -9.89 -11.61 -52.03
C HIS A 29 -8.46 -11.14 -51.70
N ALA A 30 -7.95 -11.49 -50.52
CA ALA A 30 -6.50 -11.61 -50.32
C ALA A 30 -6.08 -13.04 -50.73
N GLU A 31 -4.79 -13.33 -50.95
CA GLU A 31 -4.29 -14.70 -51.19
C GLU A 31 -3.72 -15.35 -49.91
N ASP A 32 -3.66 -14.59 -48.80
CA ASP A 32 -3.11 -14.98 -47.49
C ASP A 32 -4.16 -14.84 -46.37
N GLY A 33 -4.25 -15.83 -45.47
CA GLY A 33 -5.34 -16.03 -44.50
C GLY A 33 -5.38 -15.04 -43.32
N HIS A 34 -5.87 -13.82 -43.57
CA HIS A 34 -6.12 -12.78 -42.57
C HIS A 34 -7.62 -12.57 -42.34
N TYR A 35 -8.04 -12.39 -41.08
CA TYR A 35 -9.44 -12.14 -40.71
C TYR A 35 -9.59 -10.86 -39.87
N GLY A 36 -10.43 -9.91 -40.28
CA GLY A 36 -10.66 -8.67 -39.53
C GLY A 36 -11.15 -7.49 -40.36
N TRP A 37 -11.26 -6.31 -39.75
CA TRP A 37 -11.71 -5.09 -40.43
C TRP A 37 -10.58 -4.38 -41.19
N ASP A 38 -10.77 -4.11 -42.48
CA ASP A 38 -9.92 -3.27 -43.32
C ASP A 38 -10.34 -1.80 -43.22
N VAL A 39 -9.50 -0.98 -42.59
CA VAL A 39 -9.71 0.46 -42.42
C VAL A 39 -9.48 1.23 -43.73
N ASP A 40 -8.61 0.73 -44.60
CA ASP A 40 -8.29 1.41 -45.86
C ASP A 40 -9.47 1.32 -46.83
N ASN A 41 -10.06 0.13 -46.93
CA ASN A 41 -11.14 -0.19 -47.86
C ASN A 41 -12.55 -0.13 -47.25
N ASN A 42 -12.66 0.08 -45.93
CA ASN A 42 -13.94 0.08 -45.21
C ASN A 42 -14.74 -1.21 -45.48
N SER A 43 -14.05 -2.34 -45.39
CA SER A 43 -14.54 -3.68 -45.73
C SER A 43 -14.01 -4.71 -44.75
N ILE A 44 -14.64 -5.87 -44.67
CA ILE A 44 -14.13 -6.99 -43.87
C ILE A 44 -13.16 -7.82 -44.73
N TYR A 45 -11.96 -8.11 -44.24
CA TYR A 45 -11.16 -9.24 -44.72
C TYR A 45 -11.82 -10.53 -44.22
N VAL A 46 -12.58 -11.20 -45.09
CA VAL A 46 -13.06 -12.57 -44.87
C VAL A 46 -12.57 -13.42 -46.01
N PHE A 47 -11.93 -14.55 -45.69
CA PHE A 47 -11.67 -15.57 -46.69
C PHE A 47 -12.84 -16.55 -46.80
N ASN A 48 -13.24 -16.77 -48.04
CA ASN A 48 -14.02 -17.87 -48.62
C ASN A 48 -15.56 -17.83 -48.54
N GLU A 49 -16.21 -17.76 -49.72
CA GLU A 49 -17.67 -17.90 -49.90
C GLU A 49 -18.19 -19.30 -49.53
N ASP A 50 -17.31 -20.31 -49.44
CA ASP A 50 -17.69 -21.71 -49.18
C ASP A 50 -17.25 -22.26 -47.80
N ALA A 51 -16.60 -21.47 -46.94
CA ALA A 51 -16.10 -21.93 -45.63
C ALA A 51 -17.07 -21.59 -44.47
N ILE A 52 -17.88 -22.58 -44.11
CA ILE A 52 -18.28 -22.97 -42.74
C ILE A 52 -18.35 -21.86 -41.66
N LYS A 53 -19.58 -21.47 -41.28
CA LYS A 53 -20.01 -20.81 -40.02
C LYS A 53 -18.87 -20.34 -39.08
N THR A 54 -18.18 -19.27 -39.42
CA THR A 54 -17.50 -18.47 -38.41
C THR A 54 -18.60 -17.83 -37.56
N ASN A 55 -18.60 -18.10 -36.25
CA ASN A 55 -19.53 -17.42 -35.34
C ASN A 55 -18.89 -16.08 -34.96
N ALA A 56 -18.78 -15.21 -35.96
CA ALA A 56 -18.19 -13.91 -35.82
C ALA A 56 -19.25 -12.82 -36.04
N SER A 57 -19.12 -11.72 -35.31
CA SER A 57 -20.00 -10.57 -35.41
C SER A 57 -19.19 -9.30 -35.41
N ILE A 58 -19.72 -8.29 -36.10
CA ILE A 58 -19.16 -6.95 -36.12
C ILE A 58 -20.22 -5.99 -35.60
N SER A 59 -19.80 -5.02 -34.77
CA SER A 59 -20.69 -3.97 -34.26
C SER A 59 -21.12 -3.02 -35.37
N ASP A 60 -22.26 -2.33 -35.18
CA ASP A 60 -22.83 -1.42 -36.18
C ASP A 60 -21.90 -0.24 -36.56
N ASP A 61 -20.99 0.15 -35.66
CA ASP A 61 -19.97 1.19 -35.88
C ASP A 61 -18.70 0.66 -36.55
N ASN A 62 -18.64 -0.64 -36.86
CA ASN A 62 -17.49 -1.36 -37.42
C ASN A 62 -16.20 -1.27 -36.59
N LYS A 63 -16.31 -1.00 -35.28
CA LYS A 63 -15.16 -0.91 -34.38
C LYS A 63 -14.89 -2.18 -33.58
N THR A 64 -15.86 -3.06 -33.43
CA THR A 64 -15.71 -4.30 -32.65
C THR A 64 -15.88 -5.51 -33.53
N VAL A 65 -14.87 -6.37 -33.55
CA VAL A 65 -14.91 -7.70 -34.16
C VAL A 65 -14.91 -8.73 -33.04
N GLU A 66 -15.97 -9.53 -32.94
CA GLU A 66 -16.07 -10.64 -32.00
C GLU A 66 -16.04 -11.97 -32.74
N ILE A 67 -15.28 -12.92 -32.20
CA ILE A 67 -15.07 -14.25 -32.77
C ILE A 67 -15.29 -15.30 -31.68
N LYS A 68 -16.34 -16.12 -31.84
CA LYS A 68 -16.79 -17.11 -30.83
C LYS A 68 -16.38 -18.55 -31.12
N SER A 69 -16.10 -18.90 -32.38
CA SER A 69 -15.68 -20.24 -32.78
C SER A 69 -15.30 -20.30 -34.27
N PHE A 70 -14.37 -21.19 -34.61
CA PHE A 70 -14.10 -21.63 -35.99
C PHE A 70 -14.38 -23.12 -36.17
N SER A 71 -14.55 -23.53 -37.41
CA SER A 71 -14.59 -24.95 -37.78
C SER A 71 -13.25 -25.40 -38.38
N GLN A 72 -13.00 -26.71 -38.32
CA GLN A 72 -11.71 -27.42 -38.37
C GLN A 72 -10.75 -27.24 -39.58
N TYR A 73 -10.95 -26.32 -40.51
CA TYR A 73 -10.29 -26.42 -41.83
C TYR A 73 -9.55 -25.18 -42.36
N ASP A 74 -9.56 -24.04 -41.68
CA ASP A 74 -8.94 -22.82 -42.20
C ASP A 74 -7.60 -22.53 -41.53
N LYS A 75 -6.53 -22.44 -42.33
CA LYS A 75 -5.23 -21.90 -41.89
C LYS A 75 -5.38 -20.39 -41.72
N ILE A 76 -5.60 -19.93 -40.49
CA ILE A 76 -5.65 -18.49 -40.19
C ILE A 76 -4.31 -18.05 -39.61
N TRP A 77 -3.72 -16.99 -40.14
CA TRP A 77 -2.43 -16.47 -39.66
C TRP A 77 -2.59 -15.32 -38.67
N SER A 78 -3.60 -14.47 -38.86
CA SER A 78 -3.81 -13.30 -38.02
C SER A 78 -5.28 -12.87 -37.90
N PHE A 79 -5.66 -12.43 -36.70
CA PHE A 79 -6.92 -11.77 -36.39
C PHE A 79 -6.71 -10.27 -36.13
N TYR A 80 -7.57 -9.42 -36.69
CA TYR A 80 -7.50 -7.97 -36.53
C TYR A 80 -8.84 -7.37 -36.08
N GLY A 81 -8.82 -6.56 -35.02
CA GLY A 81 -9.94 -5.67 -34.70
C GLY A 81 -10.04 -4.53 -35.72
N GLY A 82 -8.89 -3.99 -36.15
CA GLY A 82 -8.74 -3.11 -37.30
C GLY A 82 -7.35 -3.22 -37.93
N ARG A 83 -7.26 -3.14 -39.26
CA ARG A 83 -6.02 -3.17 -40.03
C ARG A 83 -5.98 -2.03 -41.04
N GLY A 84 -4.89 -1.27 -41.07
CA GLY A 84 -4.64 -0.24 -42.07
C GLY A 84 -3.18 -0.22 -42.52
N GLU A 85 -2.93 -0.09 -43.80
CA GLU A 85 -1.59 0.14 -44.35
C GLU A 85 -1.22 1.61 -44.26
N GLN A 86 -2.13 2.52 -44.66
CA GLN A 86 -1.83 3.96 -44.76
C GLN A 86 -2.58 4.82 -43.74
N LYS A 87 -3.62 4.27 -43.12
CA LYS A 87 -4.52 5.02 -42.22
C LYS A 87 -4.25 4.77 -40.74
N GLN A 88 -4.73 5.71 -39.94
CA GLN A 88 -4.80 5.59 -38.48
C GLN A 88 -5.78 4.46 -38.11
N VAL A 89 -5.37 3.61 -37.18
CA VAL A 89 -6.17 2.51 -36.65
C VAL A 89 -6.42 2.78 -35.17
N GLU A 90 -7.51 3.48 -34.88
CA GLU A 90 -7.80 3.96 -33.53
C GLU A 90 -9.13 3.44 -33.00
N GLY A 91 -9.14 2.99 -31.75
CA GLY A 91 -10.37 2.61 -31.05
C GLY A 91 -11.02 1.30 -31.52
N TYR A 92 -10.29 0.41 -32.19
CA TYR A 92 -10.82 -0.90 -32.60
C TYR A 92 -10.72 -1.91 -31.48
N THR A 93 -11.67 -2.84 -31.42
CA THR A 93 -11.72 -3.92 -30.44
C THR A 93 -11.78 -5.27 -31.15
N LEU A 94 -10.89 -6.19 -30.77
CA LEU A 94 -10.98 -7.60 -31.13
C LEU A 94 -11.34 -8.41 -29.88
N ILE A 95 -12.34 -9.28 -30.00
CA ILE A 95 -12.75 -10.22 -28.95
C ILE A 95 -12.62 -11.64 -29.49
N LEU A 96 -11.78 -12.44 -28.85
CA LEU A 96 -11.65 -13.88 -29.09
C LEU A 96 -12.23 -14.62 -27.89
N ASN A 97 -13.26 -15.42 -28.09
CA ASN A 97 -13.90 -16.17 -27.01
C ASN A 97 -14.08 -17.63 -27.41
N GLY A 98 -13.32 -18.54 -26.83
CA GLY A 98 -13.40 -19.96 -27.15
C GLY A 98 -12.95 -20.30 -28.58
N VAL A 99 -11.96 -19.58 -29.10
CA VAL A 99 -11.39 -19.76 -30.44
C VAL A 99 -10.56 -21.05 -30.50
N ARG A 100 -11.12 -22.12 -31.06
CA ARG A 100 -10.46 -23.43 -31.16
C ARG A 100 -10.10 -23.76 -32.60
N GLU A 101 -8.81 -23.76 -32.95
CA GLU A 101 -8.36 -24.21 -34.28
C GLU A 101 -7.56 -25.50 -34.15
N ARG A 102 -7.98 -26.63 -34.73
CA ARG A 102 -7.26 -27.91 -34.62
C ARG A 102 -6.09 -28.00 -35.63
N SER A 103 -5.10 -27.10 -35.53
CA SER A 103 -3.94 -27.11 -36.43
C SER A 103 -2.62 -26.98 -35.68
N ASP A 104 -1.52 -27.29 -36.36
CA ASP A 104 -0.14 -27.06 -35.91
C ASP A 104 0.36 -25.65 -36.24
N SER A 105 -0.53 -24.76 -36.68
CA SER A 105 -0.20 -23.39 -37.10
C SER A 105 -0.24 -22.41 -35.93
N THR A 106 0.63 -21.42 -35.99
CA THR A 106 0.67 -20.31 -35.03
C THR A 106 -0.10 -19.13 -35.59
N PHE A 107 -1.01 -18.57 -34.80
CA PHE A 107 -1.77 -17.38 -35.18
C PHE A 107 -1.46 -16.19 -34.27
N ARG A 108 -1.68 -14.99 -34.80
CA ARG A 108 -1.46 -13.70 -34.15
C ARG A 108 -2.79 -12.99 -33.94
N ALA A 109 -2.91 -12.22 -32.88
CA ALA A 109 -4.10 -11.42 -32.61
C ALA A 109 -3.73 -9.95 -32.38
N TYR A 110 -4.46 -9.05 -33.02
CA TYR A 110 -4.23 -7.62 -33.00
C TYR A 110 -5.54 -6.90 -32.66
N GLY A 111 -5.58 -6.12 -31.59
CA GLY A 111 -6.67 -5.17 -31.37
C GLY A 111 -6.72 -4.14 -32.51
N GLY A 112 -5.54 -3.63 -32.90
CA GLY A 112 -5.34 -2.81 -34.09
C GLY A 112 -3.95 -2.98 -34.70
N HIS A 113 -3.83 -2.83 -36.02
CA HIS A 113 -2.56 -2.88 -36.74
C HIS A 113 -2.49 -1.78 -37.80
N SER A 114 -1.55 -0.86 -37.68
CA SER A 114 -1.25 0.14 -38.70
C SER A 114 0.20 0.05 -39.16
N ARG A 115 0.45 0.18 -40.46
CA ARG A 115 1.82 0.34 -40.96
C ARG A 115 2.27 1.80 -40.87
N ASP A 116 1.70 2.69 -41.68
CA ASP A 116 2.15 4.09 -41.77
C ASP A 116 1.41 5.05 -40.80
N GLY A 117 0.31 4.60 -40.17
CA GLY A 117 -0.52 5.36 -39.25
C GLY A 117 -0.31 5.00 -37.78
N VAL A 118 -0.94 5.76 -36.88
CA VAL A 118 -0.99 5.43 -35.45
C VAL A 118 -1.88 4.21 -35.21
N ALA A 119 -1.59 3.47 -34.15
CA ALA A 119 -2.41 2.36 -33.66
C ALA A 119 -2.78 2.59 -32.19
N ASN A 120 -3.63 3.58 -31.93
CA ASN A 120 -3.92 4.05 -30.57
C ASN A 120 -5.29 3.61 -30.05
N GLY A 121 -5.42 3.40 -28.74
CA GLY A 121 -6.72 3.16 -28.12
C GLY A 121 -7.39 1.83 -28.53
N ASN A 122 -6.66 0.89 -29.12
CA ASN A 122 -7.22 -0.39 -29.55
C ASN A 122 -7.26 -1.38 -28.40
N THR A 123 -8.20 -2.31 -28.44
CA THR A 123 -8.43 -3.29 -27.38
C THR A 123 -8.42 -4.72 -27.94
N LEU A 124 -7.76 -5.63 -27.24
CA LEU A 124 -7.83 -7.07 -27.51
C LEU A 124 -8.30 -7.80 -26.25
N LYS A 125 -9.38 -8.56 -26.36
CA LYS A 125 -9.91 -9.39 -25.28
C LYS A 125 -9.90 -10.86 -25.67
N ILE A 126 -9.35 -11.71 -24.82
CA ILE A 126 -9.24 -13.16 -25.05
C ILE A 126 -9.83 -13.89 -23.83
N TYR A 127 -10.76 -14.79 -24.09
CA TYR A 127 -11.47 -15.56 -23.07
C TYR A 127 -11.54 -17.04 -23.42
N ASN A 128 -11.43 -17.91 -22.42
CA ASN A 128 -11.76 -19.34 -22.50
C ASN A 128 -10.99 -20.09 -23.61
N ASP A 129 -9.72 -19.75 -23.83
CA ASP A 129 -8.91 -20.33 -24.90
C ASP A 129 -8.36 -21.73 -24.54
N VAL A 130 -8.52 -22.22 -23.30
CA VAL A 130 -7.92 -23.50 -22.83
C VAL A 130 -8.89 -24.68 -22.88
N LEU A 131 -8.38 -25.88 -23.26
CA LEU A 131 -8.32 -27.07 -22.38
C LEU A 131 -7.78 -28.35 -23.09
N ALA A 132 -6.65 -28.82 -22.54
CA ALA A 132 -6.16 -30.20 -22.42
C ALA A 132 -5.61 -30.97 -23.64
N ASP A 133 -6.05 -30.74 -24.87
CA ASP A 133 -5.65 -31.60 -25.99
C ASP A 133 -5.01 -30.86 -27.18
N LYS A 134 -3.72 -30.51 -27.01
CA LYS A 134 -2.70 -30.29 -28.05
C LYS A 134 -2.91 -29.16 -29.09
N LYS A 135 -1.91 -28.27 -29.11
CA LYS A 135 -1.35 -27.50 -30.24
C LYS A 135 -2.03 -26.21 -30.75
N ASN A 136 -2.99 -25.65 -30.04
CA ASN A 136 -3.65 -24.43 -30.51
C ASN A 136 -3.26 -23.30 -29.59
N ILE A 137 -2.26 -22.51 -29.97
CA ILE A 137 -1.73 -21.51 -29.05
C ILE A 137 -1.39 -20.22 -29.80
N LEU A 138 -2.06 -19.14 -29.41
CA LEU A 138 -1.70 -17.77 -29.81
C LEU A 138 -0.20 -17.57 -29.58
N SER A 139 0.50 -17.24 -30.65
CA SER A 139 1.95 -17.02 -30.58
C SER A 139 2.30 -15.57 -30.28
N TYR A 140 1.44 -14.64 -30.69
CA TYR A 140 1.65 -13.24 -30.43
C TYR A 140 0.30 -12.52 -30.26
N VAL A 141 0.20 -11.76 -29.18
CA VAL A 141 -1.00 -11.02 -28.78
C VAL A 141 -0.61 -9.55 -28.69
N TYR A 142 -1.32 -8.68 -29.40
CA TYR A 142 -1.04 -7.25 -29.48
C TYR A 142 -2.31 -6.44 -29.23
N GLY A 143 -2.28 -5.51 -28.28
CA GLY A 143 -3.35 -4.52 -28.13
C GLY A 143 -3.37 -3.59 -29.35
N GLY A 144 -2.22 -3.06 -29.75
CA GLY A 144 -2.03 -2.29 -30.97
C GLY A 144 -0.60 -2.40 -31.54
N VAL A 145 -0.45 -2.31 -32.86
CA VAL A 145 0.85 -2.32 -33.54
C VAL A 145 0.95 -1.17 -34.54
N SER A 146 2.03 -0.40 -34.46
CA SER A 146 2.40 0.59 -35.47
C SER A 146 3.85 0.42 -35.93
N GLU A 147 4.09 0.27 -37.24
CA GLU A 147 5.47 0.15 -37.76
C GLU A 147 6.20 1.51 -37.77
N TYR A 148 5.52 2.60 -38.12
CA TYR A 148 6.18 3.90 -38.32
C TYR A 148 5.72 5.01 -37.36
N LYS A 149 4.67 4.78 -36.57
CA LYS A 149 4.06 5.78 -35.66
C LYS A 149 3.82 5.19 -34.26
N ASN A 150 3.10 5.92 -33.42
CA ASN A 150 2.81 5.55 -32.04
C ASN A 150 1.82 4.36 -31.95
N ALA A 151 1.97 3.58 -30.90
CA ALA A 151 0.99 2.57 -30.45
C ALA A 151 0.70 2.78 -28.96
N GLU A 152 -0.14 3.78 -28.67
CA GLU A 152 -0.41 4.29 -27.32
C GLU A 152 -1.84 3.98 -26.87
N PHE A 153 -2.07 3.92 -25.55
CA PHE A 153 -3.40 3.73 -24.97
C PHE A 153 -4.11 2.43 -25.36
N ASN A 154 -3.37 1.43 -25.83
CA ASN A 154 -3.95 0.15 -26.19
C ASN A 154 -4.15 -0.72 -24.95
N SER A 155 -5.12 -1.64 -25.02
CA SER A 155 -5.48 -2.52 -23.92
C SER A 155 -5.50 -3.99 -24.35
N VAL A 156 -4.93 -4.86 -23.53
CA VAL A 156 -5.06 -6.31 -23.66
C VAL A 156 -5.69 -6.87 -22.39
N LYS A 157 -6.73 -7.68 -22.53
CA LYS A 157 -7.33 -8.46 -21.44
C LYS A 157 -7.35 -9.93 -21.80
N ILE A 158 -6.80 -10.78 -20.94
CA ILE A 158 -6.75 -12.23 -21.13
C ILE A 158 -7.26 -12.93 -19.88
N GLU A 159 -8.21 -13.85 -20.05
CA GLU A 159 -8.81 -14.59 -18.94
C GLU A 159 -9.01 -16.06 -19.33
N ASP A 160 -8.68 -16.96 -18.39
CA ASP A 160 -8.87 -18.42 -18.52
C ASP A 160 -8.30 -18.96 -19.86
N SER A 161 -7.05 -18.61 -20.17
CA SER A 161 -6.40 -18.82 -21.49
C SER A 161 -4.96 -19.37 -21.37
N GLU A 162 -4.39 -19.88 -22.47
CA GLU A 162 -3.00 -20.33 -22.57
C GLU A 162 -2.36 -19.70 -23.81
N ILE A 163 -1.28 -18.95 -23.63
CA ILE A 163 -0.59 -18.20 -24.68
C ILE A 163 0.86 -18.71 -24.82
N SER A 164 1.25 -19.12 -26.03
CA SER A 164 2.55 -19.78 -26.27
C SER A 164 3.69 -18.81 -26.52
N GLY A 165 3.35 -17.56 -26.83
CA GLY A 165 4.35 -16.54 -27.06
C GLY A 165 4.06 -15.26 -26.31
N ASN A 166 4.38 -14.14 -26.95
CA ASN A 166 4.48 -12.86 -26.26
C ASN A 166 3.14 -12.14 -26.26
N VAL A 167 2.91 -11.36 -25.21
CA VAL A 167 1.79 -10.44 -25.08
C VAL A 167 2.33 -9.02 -25.01
N TYR A 168 1.73 -8.12 -25.77
CA TYR A 168 2.12 -6.72 -25.85
C TYR A 168 0.90 -5.84 -25.66
N GLY A 169 0.92 -4.92 -24.68
CA GLY A 169 -0.09 -3.88 -24.58
C GLY A 169 -0.11 -3.01 -25.84
N GLY A 170 1.06 -2.55 -26.28
CA GLY A 170 1.26 -1.90 -27.57
C GLY A 170 2.68 -2.10 -28.11
N VAL A 171 2.84 -2.08 -29.44
CA VAL A 171 4.14 -2.19 -30.12
C VAL A 171 4.33 -1.06 -31.11
N SER A 172 5.46 -0.38 -31.01
CA SER A 172 5.91 0.57 -32.03
C SER A 172 7.34 0.28 -32.46
N ASP A 173 7.59 0.12 -33.76
CA ASP A 173 8.94 -0.19 -34.23
C ASP A 173 9.87 1.05 -34.26
N ARG A 174 9.30 2.26 -34.33
CA ARG A 174 10.07 3.50 -34.54
C ARG A 174 9.68 4.67 -33.65
N LYS A 175 8.62 4.52 -32.87
CA LYS A 175 8.03 5.57 -32.02
C LYS A 175 7.54 4.95 -30.71
N ASN A 176 6.66 5.68 -30.01
CA ASN A 176 6.34 5.39 -28.62
C ASN A 176 5.30 4.28 -28.49
N ALA A 177 5.43 3.53 -27.39
CA ALA A 177 4.45 2.56 -26.92
C ALA A 177 4.08 2.92 -25.47
N ASN A 178 3.43 4.07 -25.29
CA ASN A 178 3.11 4.63 -23.98
C ASN A 178 1.67 4.32 -23.55
N SER A 179 1.44 4.34 -22.25
CA SER A 179 0.11 4.31 -21.64
C SER A 179 -0.74 3.11 -22.03
N ASN A 180 -0.11 1.98 -22.37
CA ASN A 180 -0.81 0.75 -22.69
C ASN A 180 -1.09 -0.06 -21.41
N THR A 181 -2.15 -0.85 -21.43
CA THR A 181 -2.59 -1.66 -20.28
C THR A 181 -2.68 -3.14 -20.66
N VAL A 182 -2.17 -4.02 -19.80
CA VAL A 182 -2.31 -5.48 -19.94
C VAL A 182 -2.89 -6.04 -18.64
N GLU A 183 -4.05 -6.70 -18.73
CA GLU A 183 -4.69 -7.40 -17.61
C GLU A 183 -4.79 -8.90 -17.93
N ILE A 184 -4.21 -9.74 -17.07
CA ILE A 184 -4.16 -11.19 -17.25
C ILE A 184 -4.67 -11.88 -15.98
N TYR A 185 -5.63 -12.79 -16.16
CA TYR A 185 -6.26 -13.53 -15.07
C TYR A 185 -6.34 -15.02 -15.38
N LYS A 186 -5.97 -15.88 -14.41
CA LYS A 186 -6.05 -17.34 -14.54
C LYS A 186 -5.50 -17.89 -15.85
N THR A 187 -4.34 -17.39 -16.26
CA THR A 187 -3.79 -17.64 -17.59
C THR A 187 -2.33 -18.06 -17.49
N THR A 188 -1.89 -18.93 -18.38
CA THR A 188 -0.48 -19.27 -18.54
C THR A 188 0.09 -18.61 -19.80
N ILE A 189 1.20 -17.88 -19.67
CA ILE A 189 1.91 -17.24 -20.78
C ILE A 189 3.34 -17.78 -20.81
N ALA A 190 3.65 -18.56 -21.86
CA ALA A 190 4.91 -19.28 -21.97
C ALA A 190 6.13 -18.37 -22.25
N LYS A 191 5.91 -17.10 -22.62
CA LYS A 191 6.98 -16.12 -22.88
C LYS A 191 6.72 -14.79 -22.17
N THR A 192 6.98 -13.68 -22.85
CA THR A 192 7.11 -12.37 -22.22
C THR A 192 5.82 -11.55 -22.35
N VAL A 193 5.45 -10.87 -21.28
CA VAL A 193 4.46 -9.80 -21.26
C VAL A 193 5.19 -8.46 -21.25
N TYR A 194 4.79 -7.58 -22.17
CA TYR A 194 5.28 -6.21 -22.26
C TYR A 194 4.09 -5.25 -22.08
N GLY A 195 4.16 -4.32 -21.12
CA GLY A 195 3.17 -3.25 -21.04
C GLY A 195 3.21 -2.40 -22.32
N GLY A 196 4.40 -1.92 -22.69
CA GLY A 196 4.68 -1.33 -24.00
C GLY A 196 6.04 -1.77 -24.54
N HIS A 197 6.14 -1.99 -25.86
CA HIS A 197 7.39 -2.37 -26.52
C HIS A 197 7.72 -1.39 -27.66
N SER A 198 8.81 -0.63 -27.51
CA SER A 198 9.33 0.24 -28.57
C SER A 198 10.68 -0.28 -29.08
N ALA A 199 10.89 -0.33 -30.40
CA ALA A 199 12.07 -1.00 -30.97
C ALA A 199 13.28 -0.10 -31.27
N SER A 200 13.10 1.23 -31.40
CA SER A 200 14.22 2.15 -31.71
C SER A 200 13.90 3.61 -31.37
N GLU A 201 14.81 4.28 -30.65
CA GLU A 201 14.84 5.74 -30.43
C GLU A 201 13.50 6.33 -29.94
N ALA A 202 12.84 5.60 -29.04
CA ALA A 202 11.50 5.94 -28.56
C ALA A 202 11.30 5.57 -27.10
N ASN A 203 10.09 5.75 -26.59
CA ASN A 203 9.80 5.58 -25.17
C ASN A 203 8.71 4.54 -24.94
N ALA A 204 8.74 3.94 -23.75
CA ALA A 204 7.72 3.05 -23.20
C ALA A 204 7.36 3.57 -21.79
N LEU A 205 6.48 4.57 -21.77
CA LEU A 205 6.11 5.32 -20.56
C LEU A 205 4.72 4.95 -20.06
N ASP A 206 4.52 5.05 -18.75
CA ASP A 206 3.20 5.01 -18.12
C ASP A 206 2.36 3.75 -18.47
N ASN A 207 3.00 2.63 -18.80
CA ASN A 207 2.30 1.39 -19.10
C ASN A 207 1.94 0.66 -17.79
N ASP A 208 0.82 -0.08 -17.81
CA ASP A 208 0.33 -0.82 -16.66
C ASP A 208 0.14 -2.31 -16.99
N VAL A 209 0.75 -3.18 -16.19
CA VAL A 209 0.65 -4.63 -16.35
C VAL A 209 0.13 -5.24 -15.05
N LYS A 210 -1.00 -5.94 -15.12
CA LYS A 210 -1.63 -6.60 -13.97
C LYS A 210 -1.80 -8.10 -14.23
N ILE A 211 -1.15 -8.91 -13.42
CA ILE A 211 -1.13 -10.38 -13.50
C ILE A 211 -1.75 -10.94 -12.23
N ILE A 212 -2.81 -11.73 -12.36
CA ILE A 212 -3.59 -12.24 -11.24
C ILE A 212 -3.80 -13.75 -11.41
N LYS A 213 -3.48 -14.56 -10.39
CA LYS A 213 -3.63 -16.03 -10.40
C LYS A 213 -3.06 -16.68 -11.67
N SER A 214 -1.93 -16.20 -12.17
CA SER A 214 -1.41 -16.53 -13.50
C SER A 214 0.07 -16.87 -13.45
N ASP A 215 0.54 -17.61 -14.46
CA ASP A 215 1.94 -18.01 -14.61
C ASP A 215 2.52 -17.40 -15.89
N VAL A 216 3.55 -16.56 -15.76
CA VAL A 216 4.14 -15.83 -16.89
C VAL A 216 5.64 -16.02 -16.91
N LYS A 217 6.28 -16.26 -18.06
CA LYS A 217 7.73 -16.38 -18.06
C LYS A 217 8.43 -15.07 -17.69
N ASN A 218 8.25 -14.01 -18.47
CA ASN A 218 8.90 -12.73 -18.21
C ASN A 218 7.91 -11.57 -18.24
N ILE A 219 8.16 -10.53 -17.46
CA ILE A 219 7.33 -9.32 -17.44
C ILE A 219 8.23 -8.08 -17.53
N TYR A 220 7.85 -7.15 -18.39
CA TYR A 220 8.40 -5.79 -18.44
C TYR A 220 7.24 -4.79 -18.40
N GLY A 221 7.27 -3.84 -17.45
CA GLY A 221 6.34 -2.72 -17.45
C GLY A 221 6.47 -1.90 -18.73
N GLY A 222 7.70 -1.46 -19.04
CA GLY A 222 8.06 -0.86 -20.32
C GLY A 222 9.33 -1.49 -20.90
N TYR A 223 9.38 -1.67 -22.23
CA TYR A 223 10.55 -2.23 -22.90
C TYR A 223 10.93 -1.36 -24.09
N VAL A 224 12.15 -0.84 -24.06
CA VAL A 224 12.77 -0.16 -25.20
C VAL A 224 13.94 -0.99 -25.72
N ASP A 225 13.82 -1.46 -26.97
CA ASP A 225 14.92 -2.06 -27.71
C ASP A 225 15.88 -0.96 -28.26
N GLY A 226 17.04 -1.39 -28.74
CA GLY A 226 17.93 -0.49 -29.46
C GLY A 226 18.80 0.41 -28.58
N LEU A 227 19.32 -0.12 -27.45
CA LEU A 227 20.35 0.52 -26.60
C LEU A 227 21.70 0.78 -27.32
N LYS A 228 21.73 0.83 -28.66
CA LYS A 228 22.93 1.07 -29.44
C LYS A 228 23.42 2.49 -29.17
N ASN A 229 24.71 2.61 -28.86
CA ASN A 229 25.45 3.86 -28.70
C ASN A 229 25.57 4.62 -30.03
N ILE A 230 24.47 5.00 -30.68
CA ILE A 230 24.51 5.85 -31.85
C ILE A 230 24.43 7.29 -31.36
N LYS A 231 25.60 7.90 -31.17
CA LYS A 231 25.70 9.35 -30.97
C LYS A 231 25.40 10.04 -32.30
N ILE A 232 24.11 10.19 -32.63
CA ILE A 232 23.68 11.06 -33.71
C ILE A 232 23.82 12.49 -33.22
N TRP A 233 24.57 13.31 -33.94
CA TRP A 233 24.64 14.75 -33.68
C TRP A 233 23.23 15.34 -33.82
N GLY A 234 22.58 15.64 -32.70
CA GLY A 234 21.23 16.23 -32.65
C GLY A 234 20.10 15.35 -32.11
N ALA A 235 20.35 14.11 -31.68
CA ALA A 235 19.37 13.34 -30.92
C ALA A 235 19.20 13.96 -29.52
N SER A 236 17.95 14.23 -29.10
CA SER A 236 17.66 14.72 -27.74
C SER A 236 17.93 13.63 -26.70
N ASP A 237 18.23 14.04 -25.47
CA ASP A 237 18.41 13.14 -24.32
C ASP A 237 17.11 12.43 -23.87
N GLU A 238 16.00 12.59 -24.62
CA GLU A 238 14.62 12.22 -24.26
C GLU A 238 14.13 10.92 -24.92
N THR A 239 15.04 10.06 -25.40
CA THR A 239 14.71 8.81 -26.10
C THR A 239 15.31 7.60 -25.41
N ASN A 240 14.69 6.43 -25.60
CA ASN A 240 15.02 5.18 -24.94
C ASN A 240 14.72 5.20 -23.43
N ILE A 241 13.60 5.82 -23.07
CA ILE A 241 13.14 5.95 -21.68
C ILE A 241 12.05 4.91 -21.40
N SER A 242 12.22 4.20 -20.28
CA SER A 242 11.17 3.38 -19.68
C SER A 242 10.87 3.92 -18.29
N LYS A 243 9.81 4.72 -18.18
CA LYS A 243 9.49 5.45 -16.95
C LYS A 243 8.02 5.35 -16.56
N ASN A 244 7.74 5.41 -15.26
CA ASN A 244 6.39 5.39 -14.68
C ASN A 244 5.57 4.13 -15.02
N ASN A 245 6.23 3.04 -15.41
CA ASN A 245 5.51 1.81 -15.69
C ASN A 245 5.17 1.11 -14.38
N THR A 246 4.00 0.47 -14.36
CA THR A 246 3.51 -0.29 -13.22
C THR A 246 3.39 -1.76 -13.58
N VAL A 247 3.85 -2.62 -12.68
CA VAL A 247 3.68 -4.08 -12.77
C VAL A 247 3.07 -4.58 -11.46
N THR A 248 1.93 -5.26 -11.51
CA THR A 248 1.25 -5.82 -10.35
C THR A 248 1.11 -7.32 -10.48
N LEU A 249 1.58 -8.08 -9.48
CA LEU A 249 1.40 -9.53 -9.39
C LEU A 249 0.61 -9.87 -8.12
N VAL A 250 -0.51 -10.59 -8.29
CA VAL A 250 -1.33 -11.09 -7.18
C VAL A 250 -1.53 -12.59 -7.34
N GLU A 251 -1.13 -13.38 -6.34
CA GLU A 251 -1.25 -14.85 -6.36
C GLU A 251 -0.67 -15.48 -7.64
N SER A 252 0.41 -14.91 -8.17
CA SER A 252 0.94 -15.22 -9.51
C SER A 252 2.41 -15.61 -9.46
N SER A 253 2.86 -16.35 -10.47
CA SER A 253 4.27 -16.70 -10.62
C SER A 253 4.89 -16.09 -11.87
N ALA A 254 6.18 -15.74 -11.77
CA ALA A 254 6.97 -15.38 -12.93
C ALA A 254 8.43 -15.82 -12.83
N GLU A 255 9.10 -16.00 -13.97
CA GLU A 255 10.56 -16.22 -13.96
C GLU A 255 11.27 -14.89 -13.69
N ASN A 256 11.02 -13.88 -14.51
CA ASN A 256 11.65 -12.56 -14.37
C ASN A 256 10.60 -11.44 -14.42
N VAL A 257 10.75 -10.43 -13.55
CA VAL A 257 9.88 -9.26 -13.46
C VAL A 257 10.73 -7.99 -13.42
N TYR A 258 10.48 -7.10 -14.38
CA TYR A 258 11.18 -5.83 -14.51
C TYR A 258 10.19 -4.66 -14.56
N GLY A 259 10.47 -3.59 -13.81
CA GLY A 259 9.75 -2.32 -13.94
C GLY A 259 9.91 -1.77 -15.36
N GLY A 260 11.12 -1.89 -15.93
CA GLY A 260 11.30 -1.79 -17.37
C GLY A 260 12.74 -1.97 -17.86
N ARG A 261 12.92 -1.66 -19.15
CA ARG A 261 14.21 -1.67 -19.86
C ARG A 261 14.33 -0.46 -20.75
N GLY A 262 15.48 0.21 -20.68
CA GLY A 262 15.79 1.38 -21.50
C GLY A 262 17.18 1.90 -21.20
N LYS A 263 17.59 2.98 -21.88
CA LYS A 263 18.80 3.72 -21.51
C LYS A 263 18.61 4.38 -20.14
N ILE A 264 17.44 4.98 -19.95
CA ILE A 264 16.99 5.59 -18.69
C ILE A 264 15.77 4.80 -18.22
N VAL A 265 15.85 4.24 -17.02
CA VAL A 265 14.77 3.47 -16.39
C VAL A 265 14.49 4.03 -15.02
N SER A 266 13.37 4.73 -14.87
CA SER A 266 13.11 5.49 -13.66
C SER A 266 11.65 5.51 -13.25
N GLU A 267 11.39 5.67 -11.95
CA GLU A 267 10.03 5.86 -11.40
C GLU A 267 9.07 4.71 -11.73
N ASN A 268 9.59 3.51 -12.05
CA ASN A 268 8.75 2.34 -12.26
C ASN A 268 8.38 1.70 -10.92
N LYS A 269 7.18 1.13 -10.84
CA LYS A 269 6.61 0.55 -9.62
C LYS A 269 6.25 -0.90 -9.82
N ILE A 270 6.64 -1.75 -8.88
CA ILE A 270 6.27 -3.17 -8.89
C ILE A 270 5.51 -3.49 -7.61
N PHE A 271 4.28 -4.01 -7.73
CA PHE A 271 3.40 -4.37 -6.63
C PHE A 271 3.31 -5.89 -6.53
N LEU A 272 3.56 -6.44 -5.34
CA LEU A 272 3.48 -7.87 -5.08
C LEU A 272 2.49 -8.20 -3.95
N ASN A 273 1.69 -9.25 -4.16
CA ASN A 273 0.86 -9.87 -3.14
C ASN A 273 0.81 -11.38 -3.35
N ASN A 274 1.44 -12.16 -2.48
CA ASN A 274 1.57 -13.61 -2.63
C ASN A 274 2.10 -13.97 -4.04
N ALA A 275 3.19 -13.31 -4.45
CA ALA A 275 3.81 -13.50 -5.75
C ALA A 275 5.10 -14.33 -5.66
N ASN A 276 5.31 -15.22 -6.62
CA ASN A 276 6.49 -16.08 -6.67
C ASN A 276 7.36 -15.79 -7.92
N ILE A 277 8.47 -15.09 -7.72
CA ILE A 277 9.42 -14.71 -8.76
C ILE A 277 10.64 -15.64 -8.69
N THR A 278 10.70 -16.63 -9.57
CA THR A 278 11.69 -17.73 -9.46
C THR A 278 13.10 -17.32 -9.88
N ASN A 279 13.27 -16.12 -10.44
CA ASN A 279 14.56 -15.55 -10.80
C ASN A 279 14.63 -14.05 -10.45
N ASN A 280 14.65 -13.15 -11.42
CA ASN A 280 14.94 -11.74 -11.16
C ASN A 280 13.69 -10.91 -10.88
N LEU A 281 13.71 -10.13 -9.80
CA LEU A 281 12.78 -9.03 -9.52
C LEU A 281 13.57 -7.74 -9.47
N ALA A 282 13.32 -6.80 -10.39
CA ALA A 282 14.10 -5.58 -10.45
C ALA A 282 13.34 -4.36 -10.98
N GLY A 283 13.66 -3.18 -10.46
CA GLY A 283 13.11 -1.92 -11.01
C GLY A 283 13.53 -1.67 -12.46
N ALA A 284 14.74 -2.10 -12.81
CA ALA A 284 15.29 -2.06 -14.16
C ALA A 284 16.06 -3.34 -14.52
N ASP A 285 16.11 -3.70 -15.79
CA ASP A 285 16.93 -4.82 -16.25
C ASP A 285 18.45 -4.52 -16.24
N ASN A 286 19.27 -5.58 -16.36
CA ASN A 286 20.73 -5.50 -16.21
C ASN A 286 21.49 -4.78 -17.32
N VAL A 287 20.82 -4.34 -18.39
CA VAL A 287 21.48 -3.62 -19.50
C VAL A 287 21.19 -2.12 -19.48
N SER A 288 20.35 -1.67 -18.55
CA SER A 288 19.96 -0.28 -18.39
C SER A 288 21.13 0.55 -17.85
N GLN A 289 21.26 1.81 -18.30
CA GLN A 289 22.45 2.64 -18.01
C GLN A 289 22.21 3.59 -16.83
N THR A 290 21.09 4.31 -16.84
CA THR A 290 20.68 5.22 -15.77
C THR A 290 19.42 4.65 -15.13
N VAL A 291 19.53 4.28 -13.86
CA VAL A 291 18.45 3.65 -13.08
C VAL A 291 18.23 4.46 -11.82
N SER A 292 17.01 4.94 -11.57
CA SER A 292 16.71 5.76 -10.39
C SER A 292 15.21 5.88 -10.08
N GLY A 293 14.87 6.09 -8.82
CA GLY A 293 13.49 6.26 -8.34
C GLY A 293 12.57 5.05 -8.51
N ASN A 294 13.09 3.85 -8.77
CA ASN A 294 12.24 2.66 -8.93
C ASN A 294 11.82 2.09 -7.56
N GLU A 295 10.59 1.61 -7.47
CA GLU A 295 9.94 1.26 -6.21
C GLU A 295 9.39 -0.16 -6.24
N LEU A 296 9.67 -0.94 -5.19
CA LEU A 296 9.02 -2.21 -4.90
C LEU A 296 7.98 -2.00 -3.79
N ILE A 297 6.72 -2.35 -4.02
CA ILE A 297 5.62 -2.21 -3.09
C ILE A 297 5.07 -3.59 -2.71
N LEU A 298 5.06 -3.88 -1.41
CA LEU A 298 4.55 -5.14 -0.87
C LEU A 298 3.14 -4.90 -0.33
N LEU A 299 2.13 -5.48 -0.97
CA LEU A 299 0.72 -5.36 -0.61
C LEU A 299 0.24 -6.46 0.35
N GLY A 300 1.04 -7.51 0.54
CA GLY A 300 0.71 -8.68 1.35
C GLY A 300 1.94 -9.53 1.62
N ALA A 301 1.74 -10.63 2.33
CA ALA A 301 2.80 -11.55 2.72
C ALA A 301 3.12 -12.61 1.64
N ASP A 302 4.04 -13.50 1.97
CA ASP A 302 4.39 -14.72 1.22
C ASP A 302 4.91 -14.44 -0.20
N ASN A 303 5.55 -13.29 -0.40
CA ASN A 303 6.25 -13.02 -1.64
C ASN A 303 7.63 -13.67 -1.64
N TYR A 304 8.04 -14.18 -2.79
CA TYR A 304 9.38 -14.71 -3.01
C TYR A 304 9.97 -14.09 -4.27
N ALA A 305 11.24 -13.73 -4.21
CA ALA A 305 12.03 -13.38 -5.38
C ALA A 305 13.45 -13.90 -5.23
N LYS A 306 13.95 -14.68 -6.19
CA LYS A 306 15.31 -15.22 -6.07
C LYS A 306 16.37 -14.12 -6.00
N ASN A 307 16.39 -13.19 -6.96
CA ASN A 307 17.33 -12.08 -6.97
C ASN A 307 16.59 -10.75 -7.01
N ILE A 308 16.93 -9.82 -6.11
CA ILE A 308 16.35 -8.49 -6.02
C ILE A 308 17.42 -7.43 -6.27
N PHE A 309 17.16 -6.49 -7.19
CA PHE A 309 18.10 -5.41 -7.49
C PHE A 309 17.44 -4.20 -8.17
N ASN A 310 18.18 -3.10 -8.32
CA ASN A 310 17.74 -1.89 -9.04
C ASN A 310 16.45 -1.24 -8.48
N PHE A 311 16.28 -1.26 -7.17
CA PHE A 311 15.24 -0.49 -6.47
C PHE A 311 15.88 0.59 -5.60
N ASP A 312 15.27 1.76 -5.61
CA ASP A 312 15.62 2.89 -4.75
C ASP A 312 14.82 2.85 -3.46
N THR A 313 13.58 2.34 -3.52
CA THR A 313 12.68 2.23 -2.39
C THR A 313 12.01 0.85 -2.35
N ILE A 314 11.91 0.28 -1.16
CA ILE A 314 11.00 -0.83 -0.85
C ILE A 314 9.99 -0.31 0.17
N ARG A 315 8.72 -0.35 -0.19
CA ARG A 315 7.62 0.15 0.64
C ARG A 315 6.65 -0.96 1.01
N PHE A 316 6.13 -0.91 2.24
CA PHE A 316 5.15 -1.88 2.75
C PHE A 316 3.77 -1.25 2.83
N GLY A 317 2.87 -1.66 1.95
CA GLY A 317 1.57 -1.02 1.73
C GLY A 317 1.63 0.07 0.66
N ASP A 318 0.48 0.30 0.00
CA ASP A 318 0.33 1.40 -0.97
C ASP A 318 -0.31 2.64 -0.31
N ASN A 319 -1.39 3.19 -0.87
CA ASN A 319 -2.12 4.30 -0.26
C ASN A 319 -2.95 3.86 0.97
N ALA A 320 -3.14 2.56 1.14
CA ALA A 320 -3.76 1.96 2.31
C ALA A 320 -2.68 1.32 3.20
N LYS A 321 -2.86 1.40 4.52
CA LYS A 321 -1.94 0.75 5.46
C LYS A 321 -1.91 -0.76 5.24
N LEU A 322 -0.72 -1.36 5.30
CA LEU A 322 -0.54 -2.81 5.30
C LEU A 322 -0.98 -3.35 6.67
N SER A 323 -1.90 -4.33 6.67
CA SER A 323 -2.37 -4.93 7.92
C SER A 323 -1.27 -5.71 8.64
N TRP A 324 -1.16 -5.52 9.96
CA TRP A 324 -0.27 -6.32 10.78
C TRP A 324 -0.66 -7.79 10.75
N THR A 325 0.33 -8.67 10.61
CA THR A 325 0.18 -10.13 10.63
C THR A 325 1.36 -10.71 11.40
N LYS A 326 1.07 -11.23 12.59
CA LYS A 326 2.05 -11.84 13.48
C LYS A 326 2.83 -12.96 12.78
N ASP A 327 4.14 -12.96 12.94
CA ASP A 327 5.09 -13.96 12.42
C ASP A 327 5.09 -14.12 10.88
N ALA A 328 4.40 -13.24 10.15
CA ALA A 328 4.39 -13.25 8.70
C ALA A 328 5.77 -12.86 8.14
N THR A 329 6.11 -13.43 6.98
CA THR A 329 7.24 -12.97 6.18
C THR A 329 6.72 -12.29 4.93
N LEU A 330 7.02 -11.00 4.76
CA LEU A 330 6.52 -10.21 3.64
C LEU A 330 7.25 -10.53 2.34
N LEU A 331 8.58 -10.65 2.40
CA LEU A 331 9.42 -10.92 1.24
C LEU A 331 10.59 -11.84 1.59
N LYS A 332 10.68 -12.96 0.88
CA LYS A 332 11.84 -13.87 0.90
C LYS A 332 12.67 -13.69 -0.36
N ALA A 333 13.99 -13.76 -0.22
CA ALA A 333 14.90 -13.76 -1.35
C ALA A 333 16.15 -14.64 -1.16
N ASP A 334 16.79 -14.99 -2.28
CA ASP A 334 18.10 -15.64 -2.22
C ASP A 334 19.21 -14.59 -2.18
N THR A 335 19.09 -13.54 -3.00
CA THR A 335 20.06 -12.46 -3.07
C THR A 335 19.39 -11.10 -3.14
N PHE A 336 20.06 -10.11 -2.55
CA PHE A 336 19.69 -8.71 -2.61
C PHE A 336 20.91 -7.88 -3.03
N SER A 337 20.72 -6.92 -3.93
CA SER A 337 21.75 -6.00 -4.38
C SER A 337 21.19 -4.59 -4.47
N GLY A 338 21.66 -3.71 -3.60
CA GLY A 338 21.32 -2.30 -3.59
C GLY A 338 22.24 -1.55 -2.63
N GLU A 339 22.37 -0.25 -2.81
CA GLU A 339 23.09 0.64 -1.90
C GLU A 339 22.16 1.77 -1.49
N ASN A 340 22.06 2.05 -0.19
CA ASN A 340 21.21 3.10 0.37
C ASN A 340 19.72 3.00 -0.05
N VAL A 341 19.19 1.78 -0.16
CA VAL A 341 17.79 1.54 -0.50
C VAL A 341 16.90 2.04 0.63
N ASN A 342 15.92 2.88 0.33
CA ASN A 342 14.97 3.36 1.31
C ASN A 342 14.00 2.23 1.68
N LEU A 343 14.03 1.78 2.93
CA LEU A 343 13.06 0.84 3.48
C LEU A 343 11.95 1.64 4.18
N ASP A 344 10.83 1.82 3.47
CA ASP A 344 9.69 2.61 3.94
C ASP A 344 8.66 1.73 4.65
N VAL A 345 8.70 1.78 5.97
CA VAL A 345 7.80 1.07 6.89
C VAL A 345 6.65 1.95 7.39
N SER A 346 6.55 3.19 6.90
CA SER A 346 5.59 4.18 7.42
C SER A 346 4.11 3.80 7.22
N ASN A 347 3.84 2.92 6.27
CA ASN A 347 2.51 2.45 5.92
C ASN A 347 2.13 1.11 6.58
N ILE A 348 2.95 0.56 7.47
CA ILE A 348 2.56 -0.62 8.25
C ILE A 348 1.59 -0.18 9.36
N ALA A 349 0.47 -0.89 9.49
CA ALA A 349 -0.47 -0.66 10.57
C ALA A 349 -0.02 -1.37 11.85
N LEU A 350 -0.40 -0.81 12.99
CA LEU A 350 -0.49 -1.58 14.23
C LEU A 350 -1.56 -2.68 14.10
N PRO A 351 -1.52 -3.72 14.95
CA PRO A 351 -2.64 -4.64 15.11
C PRO A 351 -3.97 -3.91 15.30
N GLY A 352 -5.02 -4.34 14.60
CA GLY A 352 -6.33 -3.66 14.62
C GLY A 352 -6.98 -3.58 16.01
N ASP A 353 -6.82 -4.65 16.81
CA ASP A 353 -7.24 -4.72 18.22
C ASP A 353 -5.99 -4.81 19.12
N PHE A 354 -5.20 -3.74 19.18
CA PHE A 354 -3.96 -3.75 19.96
C PHE A 354 -4.21 -3.96 21.46
N THR A 355 -3.42 -4.85 22.06
CA THR A 355 -3.34 -5.12 23.50
C THR A 355 -1.89 -5.24 23.94
N GLU A 356 -1.61 -5.26 25.26
CA GLU A 356 -0.26 -5.47 25.78
C GLU A 356 0.38 -6.80 25.33
N GLU A 357 -0.43 -7.82 25.00
CA GLU A 357 0.06 -9.11 24.50
C GLU A 357 0.72 -9.00 23.12
N ASN A 358 0.45 -7.92 22.38
CA ASN A 358 1.09 -7.65 21.09
C ASN A 358 2.51 -7.09 21.23
N LEU A 359 2.91 -6.62 22.42
CA LEU A 359 4.26 -6.15 22.65
C LEU A 359 5.27 -7.29 22.45
N GLY A 360 6.29 -7.02 21.65
CA GLY A 360 7.28 -8.01 21.23
C GLY A 360 6.85 -8.89 20.06
N GLU A 361 5.63 -8.76 19.54
CA GLU A 361 5.24 -9.41 18.29
C GLU A 361 6.11 -8.93 17.13
N LYS A 362 6.39 -9.85 16.21
CA LYS A 362 7.31 -9.64 15.11
C LYS A 362 6.63 -9.86 13.77
N MET A 363 7.07 -9.10 12.78
CA MET A 363 6.83 -9.34 11.36
C MET A 363 8.16 -9.28 10.62
N VAL A 364 8.45 -10.30 9.82
CA VAL A 364 9.66 -10.33 9.01
C VAL A 364 9.40 -9.56 7.72
N LEU A 365 10.05 -8.41 7.58
CA LEU A 365 9.91 -7.56 6.40
C LEU A 365 10.67 -8.16 5.21
N LEU A 366 11.93 -8.55 5.44
CA LEU A 366 12.79 -9.20 4.47
C LEU A 366 13.51 -10.38 5.11
N ASP A 367 13.61 -11.49 4.39
CA ASP A 367 14.49 -12.63 4.70
C ASP A 367 15.31 -12.98 3.46
N VAL A 368 16.62 -12.70 3.48
CA VAL A 368 17.52 -12.94 2.35
C VAL A 368 18.56 -14.00 2.72
N SER A 369 18.42 -15.20 2.14
CA SER A 369 19.25 -16.34 2.51
C SER A 369 20.74 -16.16 2.21
N GLY A 370 21.09 -15.34 1.21
CA GLY A 370 22.46 -14.92 0.93
C GLY A 370 23.07 -13.94 1.95
N GLY A 371 22.30 -13.54 2.96
CA GLY A 371 22.65 -12.53 3.95
C GLY A 371 22.04 -11.17 3.62
N VAL A 372 21.78 -10.38 4.67
CA VAL A 372 21.35 -8.97 4.57
C VAL A 372 22.35 -8.11 5.31
N ASN A 373 22.76 -7.00 4.70
CA ASN A 373 23.54 -5.99 5.39
C ASN A 373 22.68 -4.75 5.65
N LEU A 374 22.50 -4.38 6.91
CA LEU A 374 21.74 -3.18 7.28
C LEU A 374 22.27 -1.90 6.65
N SER A 375 23.58 -1.83 6.35
CA SER A 375 24.17 -0.64 5.71
C SER A 375 23.65 -0.41 4.29
N ASP A 376 23.03 -1.41 3.68
CA ASP A 376 22.45 -1.29 2.35
C ASP A 376 21.11 -0.53 2.40
N PHE A 377 20.57 -0.27 3.60
CA PHE A 377 19.27 0.34 3.81
C PHE A 377 19.34 1.66 4.57
N VAL A 378 18.47 2.58 4.17
CA VAL A 378 18.11 3.77 4.96
C VAL A 378 16.66 3.56 5.41
N PHE A 379 16.38 3.70 6.71
CA PHE A 379 15.05 3.44 7.26
C PHE A 379 14.22 4.72 7.29
N GLN A 380 13.07 4.70 6.62
CA GLN A 380 12.04 5.71 6.78
C GLN A 380 10.97 5.14 7.73
N ASN A 381 11.11 5.48 9.01
CA ASN A 381 10.23 4.97 10.06
C ASN A 381 8.84 5.61 10.03
N ALA A 382 7.83 4.83 10.42
CA ALA A 382 6.53 5.34 10.76
C ALA A 382 6.64 6.34 11.92
N VAL A 383 6.08 7.53 11.75
CA VAL A 383 5.81 8.45 12.86
C VAL A 383 4.37 8.20 13.29
N PHE A 384 4.17 7.44 14.37
CA PHE A 384 2.86 7.30 15.00
C PHE A 384 2.61 8.54 15.87
N SER A 385 2.08 9.60 15.26
CA SER A 385 1.67 10.79 16.01
C SER A 385 0.34 10.61 16.77
N ASP A 386 -0.39 9.52 16.50
CA ASP A 386 -1.81 9.38 16.86
C ASP A 386 -2.11 8.08 17.62
N ALA A 387 -1.10 7.36 18.10
CA ALA A 387 -1.38 6.19 18.93
C ALA A 387 -1.82 6.69 20.33
N ASP A 388 -3.07 6.40 20.67
CA ASP A 388 -3.63 6.68 21.99
C ASP A 388 -2.65 6.18 23.07
N SER A 389 -2.39 6.99 24.10
CA SER A 389 -1.54 6.56 25.22
C SER A 389 -2.23 5.40 25.94
N PHE A 390 -1.59 4.24 26.00
CA PHE A 390 -2.09 3.05 26.71
C PHE A 390 -1.57 3.06 28.15
N ASP A 391 -2.49 2.89 29.10
CA ASP A 391 -2.18 2.85 30.52
C ASP A 391 -2.04 1.39 30.99
N LEU A 392 -0.83 1.01 31.37
CA LEU A 392 -0.49 -0.29 31.92
C LEU A 392 -0.63 -0.27 33.45
N ASN A 393 -1.84 -0.04 33.95
CA ASN A 393 -2.14 0.09 35.38
C ASN A 393 -1.91 -1.17 36.25
N ASN A 394 -1.25 -2.22 35.75
CA ASN A 394 -1.01 -3.45 36.49
C ASN A 394 0.31 -4.14 36.10
N PHE A 395 1.45 -3.45 36.25
CA PHE A 395 2.70 -4.19 36.44
C PHE A 395 2.59 -5.01 37.74
N LYS A 396 2.37 -6.31 37.56
CA LYS A 396 2.12 -7.36 38.57
C LYS A 396 2.71 -7.02 39.94
N ASN A 397 1.87 -6.49 40.85
CA ASN A 397 2.06 -6.26 42.29
C ASN A 397 2.48 -4.87 42.80
N PHE A 398 2.53 -3.80 42.00
CA PHE A 398 2.86 -2.45 42.52
C PHE A 398 1.93 -1.36 41.98
N ASP A 399 1.60 -0.37 42.81
CA ASP A 399 0.79 0.82 42.46
C ASP A 399 1.67 1.79 41.66
N ILE A 400 1.96 1.39 40.42
CA ILE A 400 2.77 2.10 39.44
C ILE A 400 1.94 2.21 38.17
N ASP A 401 1.74 3.44 37.70
CA ASP A 401 1.05 3.69 36.43
C ASP A 401 2.12 3.89 35.35
N VAL A 402 2.03 3.15 34.25
CA VAL A 402 2.94 3.28 33.10
C VAL A 402 2.11 3.58 31.86
N ASN A 403 2.27 4.79 31.33
CA ASN A 403 1.66 5.17 30.07
C ASN A 403 2.66 4.98 28.93
N PHE A 404 2.23 4.37 27.82
CA PHE A 404 3.08 4.16 26.66
C PHE A 404 2.32 4.32 25.34
N THR A 405 3.09 4.60 24.29
CA THR A 405 2.63 4.69 22.91
C THR A 405 3.23 3.51 22.11
N PRO A 406 2.40 2.65 21.48
CA PRO A 406 2.88 1.59 20.59
C PRO A 406 3.67 2.13 19.40
N THR A 407 4.79 1.47 19.09
CA THR A 407 5.69 1.85 17.99
C THR A 407 6.21 0.63 17.24
N HIS A 408 6.66 0.85 16.01
CA HIS A 408 7.47 -0.11 15.24
C HIS A 408 8.95 0.06 15.57
N SER A 409 9.63 -1.05 15.80
CA SER A 409 11.07 -1.10 16.04
C SER A 409 11.73 -2.04 15.03
N ILE A 410 12.48 -1.45 14.10
CA ILE A 410 13.15 -2.19 13.03
C ILE A 410 14.54 -2.61 13.46
N SER A 411 14.84 -3.89 13.25
CA SER A 411 16.16 -4.47 13.53
C SER A 411 16.53 -5.52 12.49
N SER A 412 17.80 -5.92 12.43
CA SER A 412 18.21 -7.10 11.67
C SER A 412 18.88 -8.14 12.54
N GLU A 413 18.66 -9.41 12.20
CA GLU A 413 19.39 -10.53 12.77
C GLU A 413 19.67 -11.56 11.67
N GLY A 414 20.96 -11.88 11.45
CA GLY A 414 21.38 -12.86 10.45
C GLY A 414 20.94 -12.49 9.03
N THR A 415 19.93 -13.20 8.52
CA THR A 415 19.37 -13.02 7.16
C THR A 415 18.13 -12.15 7.13
N THR A 416 17.65 -11.68 8.28
CA THR A 416 16.31 -11.08 8.38
C THR A 416 16.35 -9.61 8.79
N ILE A 417 15.44 -8.82 8.22
CA ILE A 417 15.01 -7.53 8.76
C ILE A 417 13.62 -7.73 9.35
N THR A 418 13.47 -7.38 10.62
CA THR A 418 12.27 -7.63 11.41
C THR A 418 11.73 -6.32 11.96
N ASP A 419 10.42 -6.14 11.82
CA ASP A 419 9.65 -5.14 12.54
C ASP A 419 9.09 -5.77 13.83
N THR A 420 9.35 -5.14 14.97
CA THR A 420 8.86 -5.57 16.27
C THR A 420 7.97 -4.49 16.88
N ILE A 421 6.81 -4.87 17.39
CA ILE A 421 5.96 -3.95 18.16
C ILE A 421 6.59 -3.68 19.52
N LYS A 422 6.81 -2.41 19.84
CA LYS A 422 7.36 -1.94 21.12
C LYS A 422 6.42 -0.92 21.74
N GLY A 423 6.58 -0.70 23.04
CA GLY A 423 5.90 0.35 23.78
C GLY A 423 6.88 1.45 24.14
N LYS A 424 6.77 2.63 23.53
CA LYS A 424 7.54 3.79 23.97
C LYS A 424 6.88 4.37 25.22
N VAL A 425 7.56 4.33 26.34
CA VAL A 425 7.03 4.82 27.61
C VAL A 425 7.01 6.35 27.59
N ASP A 426 5.82 6.92 27.77
CA ASP A 426 5.62 8.36 27.78
C ASP A 426 5.79 8.91 29.20
N ASN A 427 5.24 8.21 30.20
CA ASN A 427 5.27 8.62 31.59
C ASN A 427 5.18 7.40 32.52
N ILE A 428 5.89 7.48 33.65
CA ILE A 428 5.79 6.52 34.76
C ILE A 428 5.52 7.24 36.08
N VAL A 429 4.50 6.78 36.81
CA VAL A 429 4.06 7.35 38.09
C VAL A 429 4.21 6.32 39.19
N PHE A 430 4.97 6.67 40.23
CA PHE A 430 5.17 5.81 41.40
C PHE A 430 4.29 6.30 42.57
N LYS A 431 3.44 5.42 43.10
CA LYS A 431 2.58 5.68 44.26
C LYS A 431 2.99 4.79 45.44
N ASN A 432 2.21 3.75 45.73
CA ASN A 432 2.47 2.83 46.84
C ASN A 432 3.38 1.69 46.40
N ILE A 433 4.66 1.75 46.78
CA ILE A 433 5.68 0.78 46.37
C ILE A 433 6.39 0.15 47.57
N ALA A 434 7.01 -1.00 47.36
CA ALA A 434 7.86 -1.63 48.36
C ALA A 434 9.32 -1.18 48.16
N TRP A 435 10.00 -0.78 49.23
CA TRP A 435 11.43 -0.52 49.21
C TRP A 435 12.22 -1.83 49.00
N LYS A 436 13.17 -1.80 48.06
CA LYS A 436 14.07 -2.93 47.74
C LYS A 436 15.54 -2.50 47.88
N ASN A 437 16.33 -3.27 48.63
CA ASN A 437 17.73 -2.93 48.94
C ASN A 437 18.74 -3.43 47.90
N SER A 438 18.42 -4.47 47.15
CA SER A 438 19.42 -5.19 46.32
C SER A 438 18.92 -5.61 44.94
N THR A 439 17.63 -5.41 44.64
CA THR A 439 17.02 -5.76 43.35
C THR A 439 16.20 -4.59 42.83
N PRO A 440 16.14 -4.38 41.51
CA PRO A 440 15.27 -3.38 40.91
C PRO A 440 13.80 -3.59 41.29
N LEU A 441 13.04 -2.50 41.39
CA LEU A 441 11.58 -2.59 41.49
C LEU A 441 10.98 -3.10 40.19
N ILE A 442 11.37 -2.49 39.07
CA ILE A 442 11.07 -2.89 37.71
C ILE A 442 12.37 -3.37 37.05
N GLU A 443 12.38 -4.64 36.65
CA GLU A 443 13.44 -5.23 35.82
C GLU A 443 13.25 -4.81 34.37
N LYS A 444 14.35 -4.81 33.60
CA LYS A 444 14.28 -4.43 32.18
C LYS A 444 13.36 -5.35 31.40
N ASP A 445 12.41 -4.76 30.69
CA ASP A 445 11.60 -5.41 29.66
C ASP A 445 12.00 -4.85 28.30
N ASP A 446 12.57 -5.70 27.43
CA ASP A 446 13.03 -5.31 26.10
C ASP A 446 11.89 -4.82 25.20
N ASN A 447 10.63 -5.05 25.57
CA ASN A 447 9.48 -4.58 24.81
C ASN A 447 9.11 -3.12 25.05
N PHE A 448 9.68 -2.51 26.09
CA PHE A 448 9.46 -1.11 26.41
C PHE A 448 10.73 -0.27 26.16
N ASP A 449 10.54 0.89 25.54
CA ASP A 449 11.57 1.92 25.40
C ASP A 449 11.30 3.04 26.41
N TYR A 450 12.16 3.15 27.41
CA TYR A 450 12.05 4.13 28.50
C TYR A 450 12.81 5.45 28.21
N GLU A 451 13.53 5.53 27.09
CA GLU A 451 14.36 6.69 26.78
C GLU A 451 13.50 7.96 26.68
N ASN A 452 13.89 8.99 27.44
CA ASN A 452 13.20 10.28 27.60
C ASN A 452 11.80 10.23 28.24
N ALA A 453 11.38 9.11 28.84
CA ALA A 453 10.10 9.04 29.55
C ALA A 453 10.03 10.04 30.71
N ALA A 454 8.85 10.61 30.95
CA ALA A 454 8.60 11.43 32.12
C ALA A 454 8.51 10.56 33.38
N VAL A 455 9.08 11.02 34.49
CA VAL A 455 9.08 10.30 35.76
C VAL A 455 8.41 11.13 36.83
N ASN A 456 7.37 10.59 37.47
CA ASN A 456 6.69 11.22 38.59
C ASN A 456 6.85 10.39 39.86
N THR A 457 7.59 10.94 40.82
CA THR A 457 7.82 10.35 42.15
C THR A 457 7.18 11.14 43.29
N ALA A 458 6.39 12.18 42.98
CA ALA A 458 5.86 13.12 43.97
C ALA A 458 4.93 12.48 45.02
N ASN A 459 4.35 11.32 44.72
CA ASN A 459 3.43 10.61 45.61
C ASN A 459 3.95 9.26 46.10
N ILE A 460 5.28 9.05 46.04
CA ILE A 460 5.87 7.79 46.51
C ILE A 460 5.57 7.59 48.00
N ASN A 461 5.06 6.40 48.32
CA ASN A 461 4.87 5.90 49.67
C ASN A 461 5.46 4.49 49.79
N PHE A 462 6.48 4.34 50.63
CA PHE A 462 7.10 3.05 50.92
C PHE A 462 6.30 2.31 51.99
N THR A 463 5.80 1.13 51.62
CA THR A 463 4.80 0.39 52.43
C THR A 463 5.38 -0.68 53.35
N ASN A 464 6.59 -1.18 53.05
CA ASN A 464 7.20 -2.34 53.69
C ASN A 464 8.40 -2.02 54.62
N VAL A 465 8.69 -0.75 54.87
CA VAL A 465 9.79 -0.30 55.74
C VAL A 465 9.24 0.59 56.84
N ASP A 466 9.94 0.63 57.98
CA ASP A 466 9.62 1.51 59.11
C ASP A 466 10.48 2.77 59.14
N THR A 467 11.69 2.70 58.58
CA THR A 467 12.68 3.78 58.57
C THR A 467 13.52 3.71 57.32
N LEU A 468 13.90 4.88 56.80
CA LEU A 468 14.93 5.06 55.77
C LEU A 468 15.85 6.20 56.23
N THR A 469 17.13 6.06 55.96
CA THR A 469 18.17 7.01 56.37
C THR A 469 18.80 7.71 55.17
N LYS A 470 19.37 8.90 55.41
CA LYS A 470 20.07 9.65 54.38
C LYS A 470 21.10 8.79 53.62
N ASN A 471 21.07 8.92 52.29
CA ASN A 471 21.86 8.18 51.30
C ASN A 471 21.43 6.75 51.03
N ASP A 472 20.35 6.25 51.65
CA ASP A 472 19.72 5.01 51.19
C ASP A 472 19.27 5.19 49.74
N LYS A 473 19.51 4.16 48.92
CA LYS A 473 19.20 4.15 47.49
C LYS A 473 18.42 2.91 47.12
N MET A 474 17.52 3.07 46.17
CA MET A 474 16.75 1.99 45.56
C MET A 474 16.72 2.17 44.05
N ILE A 475 16.84 1.08 43.31
CA ILE A 475 16.63 1.09 41.85
C ILE A 475 15.12 0.98 41.60
N LEU A 476 14.52 2.02 41.03
CA LEU A 476 13.13 2.03 40.60
C LEU A 476 12.97 1.27 39.28
N VAL A 477 13.82 1.56 38.29
CA VAL A 477 13.81 0.88 36.99
C VAL A 477 15.24 0.62 36.56
N GLU A 478 15.55 -0.62 36.24
CA GLU A 478 16.84 -1.01 35.68
C GLU A 478 16.98 -0.57 34.22
N ASN A 479 18.15 -0.04 33.84
CA ASN A 479 18.49 0.36 32.47
C ASN A 479 17.40 1.24 31.80
N PHE A 480 16.92 2.23 32.54
CA PHE A 480 15.90 3.19 32.12
C PHE A 480 16.34 4.08 30.95
N GLY A 481 17.65 4.30 30.78
CA GLY A 481 18.17 5.22 29.77
C GLY A 481 18.35 6.63 30.32
N ASN A 482 18.08 7.65 29.52
CA ASN A 482 18.19 9.05 29.92
C ASN A 482 16.82 9.73 30.01
N THR A 483 16.67 10.67 30.94
CA THR A 483 15.53 11.60 30.96
C THR A 483 15.94 12.90 31.64
N ASN A 484 15.34 14.01 31.20
CA ASN A 484 15.47 15.32 31.84
C ASN A 484 14.17 15.76 32.54
N ASN A 485 13.14 14.90 32.58
CA ASN A 485 11.81 15.22 33.09
C ASN A 485 11.47 14.34 34.30
N ILE A 486 12.03 14.69 35.46
CA ILE A 486 11.81 14.00 36.72
C ILE A 486 11.15 14.97 37.71
N ALA A 487 10.01 14.57 38.26
CA ALA A 487 9.26 15.31 39.26
C ALA A 487 9.18 14.54 40.60
N GLY A 488 9.10 15.29 41.69
CA GLY A 488 9.01 14.78 43.06
C GLY A 488 10.31 14.99 43.86
N ASP A 489 10.16 15.55 45.06
CA ASP A 489 11.25 15.85 46.01
C ASP A 489 10.95 15.37 47.44
N THR A 490 9.83 14.65 47.63
CA THR A 490 9.40 14.08 48.91
C THR A 490 9.01 12.62 48.77
N TYR A 491 8.99 11.91 49.90
CA TYR A 491 8.49 10.54 50.01
C TYR A 491 7.78 10.32 51.34
N LYS A 492 6.89 9.32 51.37
CA LYS A 492 6.22 8.87 52.60
C LYS A 492 6.65 7.47 53.01
N ILE A 493 6.57 7.18 54.31
CA ILE A 493 6.64 5.82 54.85
C ILE A 493 5.32 5.52 55.55
N LYS A 494 4.65 4.45 55.10
CA LYS A 494 3.35 3.98 55.63
C LYS A 494 2.32 5.11 55.79
N THR A 495 2.38 6.13 54.91
CA THR A 495 1.56 7.35 54.91
C THR A 495 1.72 8.32 56.09
N THR A 496 2.47 7.95 57.13
CA THR A 496 2.53 8.73 58.40
C THR A 496 3.81 9.52 58.61
N LEU A 497 4.90 9.12 57.95
CA LEU A 497 6.19 9.81 58.01
C LEU A 497 6.49 10.39 56.64
N GLU A 498 7.07 11.59 56.60
CA GLU A 498 7.45 12.29 55.38
C GLU A 498 8.92 12.71 55.47
N GLY A 499 9.65 12.54 54.36
CA GLY A 499 11.04 12.96 54.21
C GLY A 499 11.31 13.51 52.82
N LYS A 500 12.51 14.07 52.61
CA LYS A 500 12.98 14.52 51.29
C LYS A 500 13.74 13.41 50.59
N GLY A 501 13.44 13.23 49.31
CA GLY A 501 14.08 12.25 48.45
C GLY A 501 13.80 12.58 47.00
N LYS A 502 14.68 12.16 46.10
CA LYS A 502 14.55 12.48 44.67
C LYS A 502 14.88 11.27 43.81
N ALA A 503 14.26 11.22 42.64
CA ALA A 503 14.71 10.31 41.59
C ALA A 503 15.82 10.94 40.74
N GLU A 504 16.77 10.11 40.30
CA GLU A 504 17.85 10.50 39.39
C GLU A 504 18.32 9.30 38.55
N ILE A 505 19.05 9.57 37.46
CA ILE A 505 19.67 8.54 36.62
C ILE A 505 21.11 8.30 37.11
N ASP A 506 21.46 7.04 37.39
CA ASP A 506 22.83 6.66 37.79
C ASP A 506 23.77 6.45 36.59
N ASP A 507 25.05 6.17 36.87
CA ASP A 507 26.08 5.95 35.84
C ASP A 507 25.79 4.74 34.94
N ASN A 508 25.02 3.77 35.45
CA ASN A 508 24.61 2.57 34.72
C ASN A 508 23.28 2.76 33.97
N LYS A 509 22.77 3.99 33.90
CA LYS A 509 21.48 4.34 33.28
C LYS A 509 20.25 3.75 33.97
N ASN A 510 20.36 3.41 35.26
CA ASN A 510 19.20 3.03 36.06
C ASN A 510 18.48 4.29 36.58
N LEU A 511 17.15 4.22 36.67
CA LEU A 511 16.38 5.17 37.45
C LEU A 511 16.43 4.76 38.91
N ILE A 512 17.03 5.61 39.75
CA ILE A 512 17.17 5.37 41.19
C ILE A 512 16.41 6.41 42.00
N PHE A 513 15.95 6.03 43.20
CA PHE A 513 15.46 6.95 44.21
C PHE A 513 16.48 7.08 45.34
N VAL A 514 16.82 8.31 45.73
CA VAL A 514 17.83 8.62 46.74
C VAL A 514 17.19 9.38 47.90
N ILE A 515 17.39 8.86 49.12
CA ILE A 515 16.92 9.50 50.35
C ILE A 515 17.86 10.65 50.73
N GLU A 516 17.32 11.87 50.82
CA GLU A 516 18.09 13.06 51.20
C GLU A 516 17.98 13.37 52.70
N THR A 517 16.81 13.10 53.29
CA THR A 517 16.57 13.23 54.73
C THR A 517 15.72 12.08 55.27
N ASP A 518 15.98 11.69 56.52
CA ASP A 518 15.17 10.72 57.24
C ASP A 518 13.70 11.20 57.36
N ALA A 519 12.75 10.28 57.27
CA ALA A 519 11.33 10.59 57.38
C ALA A 519 10.93 10.89 58.83
N LYS A 520 10.16 11.96 59.04
CA LYS A 520 9.65 12.37 60.36
C LYS A 520 8.13 12.47 60.31
N LYS A 521 7.49 12.38 61.47
CA LYS A 521 6.05 12.64 61.56
C LYS A 521 5.81 14.12 61.20
N ASN A 522 4.86 14.39 60.31
CA ASN A 522 4.43 15.77 60.07
C ASN A 522 3.85 16.32 61.37
N GLU A 523 4.63 17.14 62.07
CA GLU A 523 4.11 17.98 63.14
C GLU A 523 3.39 19.16 62.46
N PRO A 524 2.12 19.43 62.78
CA PRO A 524 1.45 20.60 62.23
C PRO A 524 2.26 21.84 62.61
N LYS A 525 2.64 22.66 61.62
CA LYS A 525 3.21 23.98 61.89
C LYS A 525 2.21 24.77 62.71
N ILE A 526 2.51 24.95 63.99
CA ILE A 526 1.87 25.97 64.82
C ILE A 526 2.52 27.28 64.38
N GLU A 527 1.82 28.10 63.60
CA GLU A 527 2.18 29.51 63.47
C GLU A 527 1.97 30.16 64.83
N ILE A 528 3.06 30.44 65.52
CA ILE A 528 3.04 31.29 66.71
C ILE A 528 3.15 32.72 66.17
N GLU A 529 2.05 33.46 66.15
CA GLU A 529 2.14 34.93 66.09
C GLU A 529 2.89 35.38 67.35
N GLU A 530 4.11 35.89 67.16
CA GLU A 530 4.83 36.59 68.22
C GLU A 530 4.07 37.89 68.53
N VAL A 531 3.31 37.88 69.63
CA VAL A 531 2.89 39.13 70.27
C VAL A 531 4.13 39.73 70.92
N THR A 532 4.66 40.80 70.33
CA THR A 532 5.70 41.62 70.94
C THR A 532 5.08 42.54 72.00
N ASP A 533 5.76 42.65 73.15
CA ASP A 533 5.39 43.33 74.41
C ASP A 533 5.12 44.86 74.35
N ASP A 534 4.76 45.43 73.19
CA ASP A 534 4.54 46.88 73.02
C ASP A 534 3.06 47.33 73.15
N ASP A 535 2.10 46.41 73.26
CA ASP A 535 0.66 46.77 73.35
C ASP A 535 0.13 47.06 74.77
N TYR A 536 1.01 47.15 75.78
CA TYR A 536 0.57 47.29 77.19
C TYR A 536 0.49 48.73 77.73
N ASN A 537 0.64 49.79 76.91
CA ASN A 537 0.65 51.18 77.42
C ASN A 537 -0.03 52.25 76.54
N GLU A 538 -1.14 51.93 75.86
CA GLU A 538 -1.99 52.98 75.24
C GLU A 538 -3.48 52.76 75.49
N ILE A 539 -3.84 52.40 76.73
CA ILE A 539 -5.21 52.52 77.24
C ILE A 539 -5.12 53.27 78.55
N VAL A 540 -5.39 54.57 78.51
CA VAL A 540 -6.21 55.37 79.45
C VAL A 540 -5.98 56.85 79.14
N GLU A 541 -7.10 57.56 79.01
CA GLU A 541 -7.30 59.01 78.85
C GLU A 541 -7.21 59.58 77.43
N GLU A 542 -8.34 59.75 76.73
CA GLU A 542 -9.37 60.82 76.86
C GLU A 542 -9.18 61.78 75.68
N ILE A 543 -10.13 61.94 74.75
CA ILE A 543 -11.06 63.08 74.75
C ILE A 543 -11.96 62.97 73.48
N LYS A 544 -13.28 63.01 73.66
CA LYS A 544 -14.31 63.37 72.65
C LYS A 544 -14.16 64.86 72.25
N PRO A 545 -14.48 65.31 71.02
CA PRO A 545 -15.87 65.43 70.50
C PRO A 545 -16.02 65.12 68.98
N LYS A 546 -17.15 64.56 68.48
CA LYS A 546 -18.37 65.23 67.96
C LYS A 546 -18.04 66.51 67.14
N GLU A 547 -18.49 66.73 65.90
CA GLU A 547 -19.79 66.48 65.28
C GLU A 547 -19.74 66.88 63.77
N GLU A 548 -20.81 66.54 63.04
CA GLU A 548 -21.40 67.28 61.89
C GLU A 548 -20.94 66.99 60.43
N VAL A 549 -21.81 66.83 59.40
CA VAL A 549 -23.29 66.88 59.25
C VAL A 549 -23.74 65.93 58.11
N LYS A 550 -24.96 65.41 58.27
CA LYS A 550 -25.88 64.81 57.30
C LYS A 550 -26.25 65.71 56.11
N LYS A 551 -26.76 65.10 55.03
CA LYS A 551 -28.15 65.28 54.48
C LYS A 551 -28.32 64.35 53.26
N GLU A 552 -29.22 63.38 53.33
CA GLU A 552 -30.61 63.41 52.77
C GLU A 552 -30.56 63.30 51.23
N GLU A 553 -31.32 62.47 50.51
CA GLU A 553 -32.57 61.75 50.77
C GLU A 553 -32.76 60.80 49.56
N ILE A 554 -33.49 59.70 49.72
CA ILE A 554 -34.70 59.33 48.94
C ILE A 554 -35.18 57.97 49.44
N GLN A 555 -36.47 57.95 49.78
CA GLN A 555 -37.22 56.82 50.33
C GLN A 555 -38.01 56.06 49.22
N PRO A 556 -38.69 54.94 49.56
CA PRO A 556 -38.75 53.72 48.75
C PRO A 556 -40.14 53.42 48.16
N LYS A 557 -40.27 52.25 47.50
CA LYS A 557 -41.43 51.33 47.32
C LYS A 557 -41.31 50.68 45.93
N GLU A 558 -41.71 49.46 45.62
CA GLU A 558 -42.60 48.40 46.11
C GLU A 558 -41.96 47.10 45.52
N GLU A 559 -42.27 45.84 45.85
CA GLU A 559 -43.57 45.16 45.85
C GLU A 559 -43.32 43.69 46.26
N ALA A 560 -44.38 43.00 46.64
CA ALA A 560 -44.36 41.74 47.36
C ALA A 560 -44.94 40.60 46.50
N VAL A 561 -44.47 39.35 46.76
CA VAL A 561 -45.26 38.09 46.79
C VAL A 561 -45.71 37.58 45.39
N GLU A 562 -45.61 36.31 45.00
CA GLU A 562 -46.12 35.09 45.64
C GLU A 562 -45.57 33.81 44.96
N LYS A 563 -45.85 32.69 45.66
CA LYS A 563 -45.83 31.24 45.39
C LYS A 563 -46.21 30.81 43.94
N GLU A 564 -46.16 29.56 43.45
CA GLU A 564 -46.23 28.21 44.00
C GLU A 564 -45.89 27.22 42.85
N GLU A 565 -45.27 26.08 43.16
CA GLU A 565 -45.64 24.70 42.74
C GLU A 565 -46.01 24.35 41.27
N ILE A 566 -45.32 23.36 40.68
CA ILE A 566 -45.92 22.42 39.70
C ILE A 566 -45.47 20.98 39.99
N VAL A 567 -46.47 20.10 40.01
CA VAL A 567 -46.45 18.65 40.23
C VAL A 567 -46.69 17.90 38.90
N SER A 568 -46.32 16.62 38.85
CA SER A 568 -46.93 15.51 38.08
C SER A 568 -46.39 15.27 36.64
N LYS A 569 -46.36 14.06 36.06
CA LYS A 569 -47.00 12.76 36.36
C LYS A 569 -46.43 11.63 35.46
N ASP A 570 -46.87 10.42 35.78
CA ASP A 570 -46.57 9.06 35.28
C ASP A 570 -46.77 8.73 33.77
N ASP A 571 -46.21 7.54 33.44
CA ASP A 571 -46.64 6.47 32.51
C ASP A 571 -46.79 6.72 31.00
N ASP A 572 -46.10 5.93 30.15
CA ASP A 572 -46.70 4.74 29.48
C ASP A 572 -45.73 3.94 28.57
N LYS A 573 -46.14 2.70 28.26
CA LYS A 573 -45.47 1.60 27.52
C LYS A 573 -45.56 1.67 25.96
N GLN A 574 -44.91 0.67 25.33
CA GLN A 574 -45.10 0.06 23.98
C GLN A 574 -44.34 0.72 22.81
N GLU A 575 -43.90 0.06 21.72
CA GLU A 575 -43.65 -1.31 21.23
C GLU A 575 -42.95 -1.14 19.86
N ILE A 576 -42.12 -2.10 19.44
CA ILE A 576 -41.93 -2.59 18.04
C ILE A 576 -41.67 -1.57 16.91
N ILE A 577 -40.48 -1.63 16.26
CA ILE A 577 -40.16 -2.22 14.94
C ILE A 577 -38.65 -2.44 14.89
#